data_AF-A0A392U756-F1
#
_entry.id   AF-A0A392U756-F1
#
_cell.length_a   1.000
_cell.length_b   1.000
_cell.length_c   1.000
_cell.angle_alpha   90.00
_cell.angle_beta   90.00
_cell.angle_gamma   90.00
#
_symmetry.space_group_name_H-M   'P 1'
#
loop_
_entity.id
_entity.type
_entity.pdbx_description
1 polymer ?
#
loop_
_entity_poly.entity_id
_entity_poly.type
_entity_poly.pdbx_seq_one_letter_code
_entity_poly.pdbx_strand_id
1 'polypeptide(L)'
;PLPKRQREDPVIDVDALERPYPLPRCFSSRDFMEKRPPMVADVEKVVILDMGPAARQEELARDAAAMIRLLEMALVLNDEQG
;
A
#
# COMPACT_ATOMS: atom_id res chain seq x y z
N PRO A 1 20.97 33.59 8.91
CA PRO A 1 19.99 32.81 8.13
C PRO A 1 20.59 31.45 7.73
N LEU A 2 20.01 30.35 8.21
CA LEU A 2 20.45 29.01 7.81
C LEU A 2 20.21 28.84 6.30
N PRO A 3 21.21 28.38 5.52
CA PRO A 3 21.03 28.15 4.10
C PRO A 3 19.91 27.13 3.91
N LYS A 4 18.87 27.48 3.14
CA LYS A 4 17.82 26.54 2.75
C LYS A 4 18.50 25.43 1.94
N ARG A 5 18.63 24.23 2.49
CA ARG A 5 19.12 23.05 1.77
C ARG A 5 18.20 22.86 0.55
N GLN A 6 18.77 22.91 -0.65
CA GLN A 6 18.06 22.60 -1.87
C GLN A 6 17.78 21.09 -1.84
N ARG A 7 16.50 20.69 -1.83
CA ARG A 7 16.10 19.28 -1.93
C ARG A 7 16.64 18.78 -3.28
N GLU A 8 17.60 17.85 -3.26
CA GLU A 8 17.91 17.09 -4.46
C GLU A 8 16.69 16.23 -4.76
N ASP A 9 16.02 16.51 -5.88
CA ASP A 9 14.97 15.64 -6.37
C ASP A 9 15.64 14.33 -6.82
N PRO A 10 15.38 13.20 -6.15
CA PRO A 10 15.97 11.93 -6.55
C PRO A 10 15.47 11.62 -7.96
N VAL A 11 16.38 11.60 -8.94
CA VAL A 11 16.05 11.18 -10.30
C VAL A 11 15.84 9.67 -10.26
N ILE A 12 14.57 9.27 -10.21
CA ILE A 12 14.18 7.86 -10.28
C ILE A 12 14.33 7.46 -11.75
N ASP A 13 15.36 6.66 -12.03
CA ASP A 13 15.54 6.01 -13.32
C ASP A 13 14.45 4.94 -13.52
N VAL A 14 13.39 5.32 -14.22
CA VAL A 14 12.24 4.46 -14.52
C VAL A 14 12.64 3.34 -15.49
N ASP A 15 13.67 3.55 -16.33
CA ASP A 15 14.15 2.56 -17.30
C ASP A 15 14.98 1.47 -16.61
N ALA A 16 15.67 1.77 -15.50
CA ALA A 16 16.28 0.75 -14.64
C ALA A 16 15.25 -0.19 -13.96
N LEU A 17 13.96 0.19 -13.90
CA LEU A 17 12.86 -0.69 -13.46
C LEU A 17 12.36 -1.65 -14.56
N GLU A 18 12.93 -1.65 -15.77
CA GLU A 18 12.56 -2.60 -16.85
C GLU A 18 12.81 -4.08 -16.49
N ARG A 19 13.53 -4.38 -15.40
CA ARG A 19 13.58 -5.73 -14.86
C ARG A 19 12.16 -6.13 -14.42
N PRO A 20 11.56 -7.19 -15.00
CA PRO A 20 10.23 -7.63 -14.61
C PRO A 20 10.22 -7.85 -13.09
N TYR A 21 9.43 -7.05 -12.38
CA TYR A 21 9.27 -7.23 -10.94
C TYR A 21 8.77 -8.67 -10.73
N PRO A 22 9.44 -9.49 -9.91
CA PRO A 22 9.05 -10.87 -9.72
C PRO A 22 7.70 -10.90 -9.02
N LEU A 23 6.64 -11.10 -9.79
CA LEU A 23 5.30 -11.23 -9.24
C LEU A 23 5.17 -12.58 -8.52
N PRO A 24 4.42 -12.63 -7.40
CA PRO A 24 4.08 -13.89 -6.77
C PRO A 24 3.45 -14.86 -7.77
N ARG A 25 3.71 -16.17 -7.62
CA ARG A 25 3.24 -17.22 -8.57
C ARG A 25 1.71 -17.26 -8.73
N CYS A 26 0.96 -16.71 -7.78
CA CYS A 26 -0.49 -16.60 -7.89
C CYS A 26 -0.94 -15.69 -9.03
N PHE A 27 -0.10 -14.76 -9.51
CA PHE A 27 -0.42 -13.87 -10.63
C PHE A 27 -0.37 -14.56 -12.00
N SER A 28 0.43 -15.62 -12.15
CA SER A 28 0.54 -16.37 -13.42
C SER A 28 -0.40 -17.57 -13.52
N SER A 29 -0.99 -18.00 -12.40
CA SER A 29 -1.93 -19.12 -12.35
C SER A 29 -3.33 -18.61 -12.05
N ARG A 30 -4.18 -18.53 -13.09
CA ARG A 30 -5.56 -18.04 -12.96
C ARG A 30 -6.34 -18.76 -11.86
N ASP A 31 -6.18 -20.08 -11.76
CA ASP A 31 -6.97 -20.91 -10.83
C ASP A 31 -6.28 -21.08 -9.45
N PHE A 32 -5.31 -20.22 -9.11
CA PHE A 32 -4.50 -20.40 -7.88
C PHE A 32 -5.34 -20.25 -6.62
N MET A 33 -6.17 -19.21 -6.55
CA MET A 33 -7.00 -18.90 -5.38
C MET A 33 -8.16 -19.90 -5.23
N GLU A 34 -8.63 -20.48 -6.32
CA GLU A 34 -9.67 -21.51 -6.34
C GLU A 34 -9.14 -22.83 -5.76
N LYS A 35 -7.89 -23.18 -6.09
CA LYS A 35 -7.22 -24.37 -5.54
C LYS A 35 -6.69 -24.16 -4.13
N ARG A 36 -6.40 -22.92 -3.76
CA ARG A 36 -5.87 -22.53 -2.45
C ARG A 36 -6.60 -21.29 -1.92
N PRO A 37 -7.87 -21.45 -1.50
CA PRO A 37 -8.63 -20.33 -0.99
C PRO A 37 -7.94 -19.79 0.27
N PRO A 38 -7.87 -18.45 0.42
CA PRO A 38 -7.35 -17.85 1.65
C PRO A 38 -8.20 -18.32 2.84
N MET A 39 -7.54 -18.80 3.88
CA MET A 39 -8.22 -19.17 5.13
C MET A 39 -8.48 -17.88 5.90
N VAL A 40 -9.76 -17.55 6.07
CA VAL A 40 -10.24 -16.39 6.82
C VAL A 40 -11.06 -16.93 7.98
N ALA A 41 -10.89 -16.40 9.18
CA ALA A 41 -11.68 -16.85 10.32
C ALA A 41 -13.17 -16.57 10.07
N ASP A 42 -14.07 -17.44 10.54
CA ASP A 42 -15.51 -17.28 10.28
C ASP A 42 -16.03 -15.93 10.75
N VAL A 43 -15.52 -15.43 11.88
CA VAL A 43 -15.85 -14.11 12.44
C VAL A 43 -15.46 -12.96 11.49
N GLU A 44 -14.32 -13.06 10.81
CA GLU A 44 -13.85 -12.06 9.85
C GLU A 44 -14.59 -12.17 8.52
N LYS A 45 -14.91 -13.39 8.10
CA LYS A 45 -15.64 -13.66 6.86
C LYS A 45 -17.02 -13.02 6.88
N VAL A 46 -17.73 -13.10 8.01
CA VAL A 46 -19.02 -12.42 8.22
C VAL A 46 -18.85 -10.91 8.06
N VAL A 47 -17.85 -10.32 8.71
CA VAL A 47 -17.59 -8.88 8.60
C VAL A 47 -17.32 -8.46 7.15
N ILE A 48 -16.51 -9.21 6.40
CA ILE A 48 -16.14 -8.85 5.03
C ILE A 48 -17.33 -8.98 4.06
N LEU A 49 -18.10 -10.06 4.18
CA LEU A 49 -19.21 -10.36 3.27
C LEU A 49 -20.46 -9.52 3.56
N ASP A 50 -20.75 -9.24 4.84
CA ASP A 50 -21.94 -8.50 5.24
C ASP A 50 -21.73 -6.98 5.23
N MET A 51 -20.48 -6.51 5.10
CA MET A 51 -20.20 -5.09 4.98
C MET A 51 -20.75 -4.52 3.67
N GLY A 52 -21.78 -3.68 3.78
CA GLY A 52 -22.42 -3.01 2.66
C GLY A 52 -21.50 -2.00 1.95
N PRO A 53 -21.82 -1.62 0.70
CA PRO A 53 -20.96 -0.75 -0.11
C PRO A 53 -20.64 0.60 0.54
N ALA A 54 -21.62 1.23 1.21
CA ALA A 54 -21.43 2.53 1.87
C ALA A 54 -20.47 2.43 3.07
N ALA A 55 -20.65 1.43 3.94
CA ALA A 55 -19.75 1.18 5.06
C ALA A 55 -18.33 0.87 4.59
N ARG A 56 -18.20 0.06 3.52
CA ARG A 56 -16.90 -0.23 2.89
C ARG A 56 -16.23 1.04 2.35
N GLN A 57 -16.99 1.92 1.67
CA GLN A 57 -16.45 3.17 1.16
C GLN A 57 -15.95 4.08 2.28
N GLU A 58 -16.68 4.15 3.39
CA GLU A 58 -16.29 4.93 4.55
C GLU A 58 -15.00 4.40 5.18
N GLU A 59 -14.87 3.07 5.33
CA GLU A 59 -13.67 2.45 5.86
C GLU A 59 -12.45 2.67 4.95
N LEU A 60 -12.63 2.49 3.64
CA LEU A 60 -11.58 2.78 2.66
C LEU A 60 -11.12 4.24 2.71
N ALA A 61 -12.04 5.19 2.93
CA ALA A 61 -11.69 6.59 3.08
C ALA A 61 -10.87 6.84 4.36
N ARG A 62 -11.22 6.18 5.48
CA ARG A 62 -10.44 6.24 6.73
C ARG A 62 -9.04 5.66 6.55
N ASP A 63 -8.93 4.50 5.92
CA ASP A 63 -7.67 3.82 5.66
C ASP A 63 -6.76 4.66 4.76
N ALA A 64 -7.30 5.20 3.66
CA ALA A 64 -6.55 6.09 2.79
C ALA A 64 -6.03 7.32 3.54
N ALA A 65 -6.85 7.93 4.40
CA ALA A 65 -6.43 9.04 5.23
C ALA A 65 -5.35 8.64 6.26
N ALA A 66 -5.44 7.44 6.83
CA ALA A 66 -4.41 6.92 7.73
C ALA A 66 -3.08 6.69 7.01
N MET A 67 -3.12 6.09 5.81
CA MET A 67 -1.94 5.90 4.97
C MET A 67 -1.29 7.24 4.62
N ILE A 68 -2.07 8.25 4.21
CA ILE A 68 -1.53 9.59 3.91
C ILE A 68 -0.80 10.16 5.13
N ARG A 69 -1.38 10.07 6.34
CA ARG A 69 -0.74 10.52 7.57
C ARG A 69 0.54 9.74 7.88
N LEU A 70 0.54 8.42 7.69
CA LEU A 70 1.73 7.60 7.89
C LEU A 70 2.85 7.98 6.92
N LEU A 71 2.52 8.24 5.65
CA LEU A 71 3.49 8.71 4.65
C LEU A 71 4.03 10.09 5.02
N GLU A 72 3.17 11.02 5.42
CA GLU A 72 3.58 12.35 5.90
C GLU A 72 4.54 12.25 7.09
N MET A 73 4.20 11.44 8.10
CA MET A 73 5.07 11.19 9.25
C MET A 73 6.40 10.56 8.83
N ALA A 74 6.39 9.57 7.94
CA ALA A 74 7.62 8.94 7.47
C ALA A 74 8.53 9.93 6.73
N LEU A 75 7.96 10.87 5.95
CA LEU A 75 8.72 11.91 5.26
C LEU A 75 9.29 12.92 6.25
N VAL A 76 8.48 13.43 7.19
CA VAL A 76 8.93 14.40 8.20
C VAL A 76 9.99 13.82 9.13
N LEU A 77 9.81 12.58 9.61
CA LEU A 77 10.77 11.92 10.50
C LEU A 77 12.08 11.52 9.80
N ASN A 78 12.04 11.28 8.48
CA ASN A 78 13.27 11.05 7.71
C ASN A 78 14.09 12.34 7.53
N ASP A 79 13.46 13.52 7.56
CA ASP A 79 14.16 14.80 7.49
C ASP A 79 14.90 15.16 8.80
N GLU A 80 14.53 14.56 9.95
CA GLU A 80 15.13 14.85 11.27
C GLU A 80 16.43 14.07 11.56
N GLN A 81 16.82 13.09 10.74
CA GLN A 81 18.04 12.29 10.92
C GLN A 81 19.31 12.88 10.26
N GLY A 82 19.32 14.16 9.87
CA GLY A 82 20.47 14.80 9.18
C GLY A 82 20.78 16.24 9.55
#